data_AF-A0A2G5C9Q8-F1
#
_entry.id   AF-A0A2G5C9Q8-F1
#
_cell.length_a   1.000
_cell.length_b   1.000
_cell.length_c   1.000
_cell.angle_alpha   90.00
_cell.angle_beta   90.00
_cell.angle_gamma   90.00
#
_symmetry.space_group_name_H-M   'P 1'
#
loop_
_entity.id
_entity.type
_entity.pdbx_description
1 polymer ?
#
loop_
_entity_poly.entity_id
_entity_poly.type
_entity_poly.pdbx_seq_one_letter_code
_entity_poly.pdbx_strand_id
1 'polypeptide(L)'
;MNSNPETVSIDYYTSDILYFEPLTVKDVLKIERSDGIILAIPIQYLDEQKLVTAGGLGLVRIWGTSPDSIDAAEDRGRFNAIVKDLKIEQSKGGLPRVICCSAFICAGGRVMEIVYSDEKLVTYLETAVQVDLECPVLIDRYLSDAIEIGVDALAHSYGNVVMGAIMEHIEQAGVQCGDSACSLPTKTVPSCLDKIRTWTTKLAKSLIVCGLMNYQYAITPSGDLYLLEVNPHASRTVPFVSKAIGHPLAKYASLVMSGKSLYDLEFTRHKFQGCDVLLCPEMRSTGEVMGIDYEAPVAFAKAQIATGQRYLFLATIARAFISLSIRILSTSGTAQMLELEGLPVERVLKMQEGQPHAGDMLSKVPIIATVAGALATADPIRRMKLNGVR
;
A
#
# COMPACT_ATOMS: atom_id res chain seq x y z
N MET A 1 -18.87 -8.78 16.49
CA MET A 1 -19.91 -8.05 15.76
C MET A 1 -19.42 -7.87 14.33
N ASN A 2 -20.21 -8.24 13.32
CA ASN A 2 -19.94 -8.01 11.90
C ASN A 2 -21.24 -8.24 11.10
N SER A 3 -21.42 -7.56 9.96
CA SER A 3 -22.57 -7.71 9.07
C SER A 3 -22.23 -8.28 7.68
N ASN A 4 -20.98 -8.66 7.40
CA ASN A 4 -20.61 -9.27 6.12
C ASN A 4 -20.82 -10.80 6.14
N PRO A 5 -21.79 -11.35 5.38
CA PRO A 5 -22.11 -12.79 5.39
C PRO A 5 -21.05 -13.69 4.73
N GLU A 6 -20.10 -13.12 3.98
CA GLU A 6 -19.07 -13.88 3.26
C GLU A 6 -17.84 -14.22 4.14
N THR A 7 -17.86 -13.86 5.43
CA THR A 7 -16.66 -13.87 6.29
C THR A 7 -16.72 -14.89 7.42
N VAL A 8 -15.61 -15.59 7.68
CA VAL A 8 -15.47 -16.57 8.78
C VAL A 8 -15.75 -15.97 10.17
N SER A 9 -15.63 -14.65 10.32
CA SER A 9 -15.98 -13.93 11.55
C SER A 9 -17.48 -13.88 11.88
N ILE A 10 -18.36 -14.38 11.00
CA ILE A 10 -19.79 -14.59 11.27
C ILE A 10 -20.17 -16.08 11.40
N ASP A 11 -19.17 -16.98 11.43
CA ASP A 11 -19.39 -18.35 11.86
C ASP A 11 -19.57 -18.38 13.39
N TYR A 12 -20.59 -19.10 13.86
CA TYR A 12 -20.91 -19.28 15.27
C TYR A 12 -19.86 -20.12 16.03
N TYR A 13 -18.96 -20.80 15.33
CA TYR A 13 -17.77 -21.41 15.94
C TYR A 13 -16.61 -20.42 16.20
N THR A 14 -16.67 -19.19 15.67
CA THR A 14 -15.55 -18.21 15.76
C THR A 14 -15.58 -17.35 17.04
N SER A 15 -16.73 -17.24 17.72
CA SER A 15 -16.88 -16.40 18.93
C SER A 15 -18.02 -16.86 19.82
N ASP A 16 -17.85 -16.76 21.14
CA ASP A 16 -18.84 -17.16 22.16
C ASP A 16 -20.21 -16.46 21.99
N ILE A 17 -20.22 -15.21 21.52
CA ILE A 17 -21.45 -14.45 21.20
C ILE A 17 -21.24 -13.69 19.87
N LEU A 18 -22.07 -13.99 18.88
CA LEU A 18 -22.09 -13.31 17.58
C LEU A 18 -23.26 -12.32 17.48
N TYR A 19 -22.94 -11.03 17.36
CA TYR A 19 -23.87 -9.98 16.93
C TYR A 19 -23.73 -9.78 15.41
N PHE A 20 -24.70 -10.29 14.64
CA PHE A 20 -24.80 -10.04 13.20
C PHE A 20 -25.59 -8.74 12.95
N GLU A 21 -24.94 -7.61 13.22
CA GLU A 21 -25.53 -6.28 13.28
C GLU A 21 -24.68 -5.27 12.48
N PRO A 22 -25.28 -4.21 11.91
CA PRO A 22 -24.56 -3.17 11.18
C PRO A 22 -23.49 -2.49 12.04
N LEU A 23 -22.30 -2.27 11.49
CA LEU A 23 -21.15 -1.66 12.19
C LEU A 23 -21.31 -0.13 12.37
N THR A 24 -22.38 0.32 13.04
CA THR A 24 -22.58 1.73 13.42
C THR A 24 -22.27 1.96 14.90
N VAL A 25 -21.85 3.18 15.25
CA VAL A 25 -21.63 3.60 16.64
C VAL A 25 -22.86 3.32 17.53
N LYS A 26 -24.06 3.59 17.00
CA LYS A 26 -25.32 3.37 17.71
C LYS A 26 -25.57 1.91 18.04
N ASP A 27 -25.16 0.99 17.16
CA ASP A 27 -25.42 -0.44 17.31
C ASP A 27 -24.32 -1.13 18.14
N VAL A 28 -23.07 -0.68 18.00
CA VAL A 28 -21.97 -1.04 18.92
C VAL A 28 -22.30 -0.67 20.37
N LEU A 29 -22.91 0.51 20.63
CA LEU A 29 -23.26 0.96 21.98
C LEU A 29 -24.41 0.16 22.65
N LYS A 30 -25.19 -0.62 21.88
CA LYS A 30 -26.21 -1.52 22.43
C LYS A 30 -25.64 -2.85 22.92
N ILE A 31 -24.42 -3.19 22.52
CA ILE A 31 -23.80 -4.47 22.85
C ILE A 31 -23.61 -4.61 24.37
N GLU A 32 -23.60 -5.85 24.83
CA GLU A 32 -23.56 -6.22 26.24
C GLU A 32 -22.29 -5.72 26.96
N ARG A 33 -22.34 -5.76 28.30
CA ARG A 33 -21.31 -5.28 29.23
C ARG A 33 -19.95 -5.91 28.95
N SER A 34 -19.14 -5.23 28.16
CA SER A 34 -17.79 -5.63 27.77
C SER A 34 -16.74 -4.84 28.56
N ASP A 35 -15.68 -5.53 28.99
CA ASP A 35 -14.52 -4.91 29.66
C ASP A 35 -13.71 -3.99 28.72
N GLY A 36 -13.95 -4.13 27.42
CA GLY A 36 -13.67 -3.13 26.39
C GLY A 36 -13.84 -3.66 24.98
N ILE A 37 -13.57 -2.78 24.00
CA ILE A 37 -13.77 -3.03 22.57
C ILE A 37 -12.47 -2.79 21.80
N ILE A 38 -12.05 -3.79 21.00
CA ILE A 38 -11.00 -3.64 19.99
C ILE A 38 -11.67 -3.19 18.69
N LEU A 39 -11.20 -2.08 18.11
CA LEU A 39 -11.70 -1.55 16.84
C LEU A 39 -10.81 -2.06 15.69
N ALA A 40 -11.41 -2.77 14.73
CA ALA A 40 -10.71 -3.31 13.56
C ALA A 40 -10.61 -2.32 12.38
N ILE A 41 -11.33 -1.19 12.46
CA ILE A 41 -11.39 -0.12 11.46
C ILE A 41 -11.33 1.20 12.24
N PRO A 42 -10.55 2.21 11.82
CA PRO A 42 -10.65 3.56 12.40
C PRO A 42 -12.04 4.13 12.13
N ILE A 43 -12.86 4.26 13.19
CA ILE A 43 -14.14 4.96 13.10
C ILE A 43 -13.86 6.42 13.47
N GLN A 44 -13.64 7.24 12.44
CA GLN A 44 -13.26 8.68 12.49
C GLN A 44 -14.24 9.59 13.26
N TYR A 45 -15.31 9.03 13.86
CA TYR A 45 -16.36 9.74 14.60
C TYR A 45 -16.74 9.06 15.93
N LEU A 46 -15.85 8.23 16.51
CA LEU A 46 -15.99 7.77 17.90
C LEU A 46 -15.48 8.83 18.88
N ASP A 47 -16.32 9.85 19.13
CA ASP A 47 -16.16 10.75 20.27
C ASP A 47 -16.29 9.97 21.58
N GLU A 48 -15.14 9.69 22.22
CA GLU A 48 -15.01 8.93 23.47
C GLU A 48 -15.97 9.41 24.56
N GLN A 49 -16.28 10.72 24.61
CA GLN A 49 -17.10 11.33 25.67
C GLN A 49 -18.59 10.97 25.57
N LYS A 50 -19.04 10.43 24.44
CA LYS A 50 -20.46 10.08 24.20
C LYS A 50 -20.77 8.58 24.32
N LEU A 51 -19.77 7.74 24.56
CA LEU A 51 -19.90 6.27 24.48
C LEU A 51 -20.44 5.62 25.76
N VAL A 52 -21.63 6.02 26.22
CA VAL A 52 -22.26 5.45 27.42
C VAL A 52 -22.77 4.02 27.15
N THR A 53 -22.31 3.05 27.94
CA THR A 53 -22.76 1.65 27.85
C THR A 53 -24.24 1.50 28.21
N ALA A 54 -25.00 0.70 27.43
CA ALA A 54 -26.39 0.36 27.73
C ALA A 54 -26.56 -0.33 29.11
N GLY A 55 -25.50 -0.93 29.65
CA GLY A 55 -25.47 -1.55 30.98
C GLY A 55 -25.31 -0.59 32.17
N GLY A 56 -25.17 0.72 31.94
CA GLY A 56 -25.15 1.76 32.97
C GLY A 56 -23.87 1.88 33.81
N LEU A 57 -22.75 1.31 33.35
CA LEU A 57 -21.51 1.19 34.13
C LEU A 57 -20.43 2.24 33.79
N GLY A 58 -20.69 3.11 32.82
CA GLY A 58 -19.78 4.18 32.40
C GLY A 58 -19.52 4.20 30.90
N LEU A 59 -18.44 4.88 30.51
CA LEU A 59 -17.97 4.96 29.13
C LEU A 59 -17.39 3.62 28.64
N VAL A 60 -17.62 3.29 27.38
CA VAL A 60 -16.98 2.15 26.70
C VAL A 60 -15.46 2.34 26.72
N ARG A 61 -14.74 1.34 27.23
CA ARG A 61 -13.28 1.31 27.17
C ARG A 61 -12.81 0.77 25.83
N ILE A 62 -12.17 1.60 25.01
CA ILE A 62 -11.48 1.12 23.82
C ILE A 62 -10.15 0.44 24.24
N TRP A 63 -9.82 -0.69 23.62
CA TRP A 63 -8.60 -1.45 23.87
C TRP A 63 -7.62 -1.30 22.70
N GLY A 64 -6.35 -1.14 23.04
CA GLY A 64 -5.27 -0.86 22.08
C GLY A 64 -4.91 0.62 21.99
N THR A 65 -4.49 1.06 20.81
CA THR A 65 -4.16 2.46 20.52
C THR A 65 -5.40 3.35 20.71
N SER A 66 -5.26 4.50 21.37
CA SER A 66 -6.41 5.39 21.62
C SER A 66 -6.88 6.08 20.33
N PRO A 67 -8.19 6.37 20.20
CA PRO A 67 -8.72 7.29 19.18
C PRO A 67 -7.91 8.58 19.01
N ASP A 68 -7.50 9.25 20.10
CA ASP A 68 -6.64 10.44 20.02
C ASP A 68 -5.27 10.18 19.37
N SER A 69 -4.71 8.97 19.53
CA SER A 69 -3.46 8.56 18.90
C SER A 69 -3.64 8.11 17.45
N ILE A 70 -4.86 7.71 17.06
CA ILE A 70 -5.25 7.44 15.68
C ILE A 70 -5.45 8.76 14.93
N ASP A 71 -6.22 9.69 15.51
CA ASP A 71 -6.37 11.08 15.04
C ASP A 71 -5.01 11.80 14.93
N ALA A 72 -4.08 11.59 15.88
CA ALA A 72 -2.73 12.15 15.80
C ALA A 72 -1.86 11.62 14.63
N ALA A 73 -2.28 10.54 13.96
CA ALA A 73 -1.63 10.01 12.75
C ALA A 73 -2.40 10.39 11.48
N GLU A 74 -3.74 10.42 11.52
CA GLU A 74 -4.59 10.81 10.39
C GLU A 74 -4.61 12.33 10.16
N ASP A 75 -4.64 13.16 11.22
CA ASP A 75 -4.53 14.62 11.09
C ASP A 75 -3.11 15.03 10.69
N ARG A 76 -3.00 15.55 9.46
CA ARG A 76 -1.72 15.98 8.87
C ARG A 76 -1.05 17.11 9.66
N GLY A 77 -1.77 17.88 10.47
CA GLY A 77 -1.22 18.92 11.35
C GLY A 77 -0.48 18.34 12.57
N ARG A 78 -1.18 17.52 13.36
CA ARG A 78 -0.66 16.75 14.50
C ARG A 78 0.50 15.87 14.06
N PHE A 79 0.31 15.11 12.98
CA PHE A 79 1.30 14.18 12.44
C PHE A 79 2.58 14.89 11.98
N ASN A 80 2.47 16.00 11.23
CA ASN A 80 3.65 16.74 10.78
C ASN A 80 4.42 17.40 11.94
N ALA A 81 3.75 17.77 13.05
CA ALA A 81 4.43 18.21 14.26
C ALA A 81 5.26 17.07 14.89
N ILE A 82 4.66 15.88 15.07
CA ILE A 82 5.33 14.69 15.59
C ILE A 82 6.54 14.31 14.73
N VAL A 83 6.38 14.23 13.41
CA VAL A 83 7.45 13.88 12.47
C VAL A 83 8.62 14.87 12.55
N LYS A 84 8.32 16.17 12.61
CA LYS A 84 9.30 17.26 12.73
C LYS A 84 10.10 17.17 14.03
N ASP A 85 9.45 16.93 15.16
CA ASP A 85 10.10 16.83 16.47
C ASP A 85 10.96 15.56 16.59
N LEU A 86 10.51 14.44 15.99
CA LEU A 86 11.29 13.20 15.87
C LEU A 86 12.49 13.30 14.92
N LYS A 87 12.56 14.38 14.13
CA LYS A 87 13.52 14.63 13.04
C LYS A 87 13.49 13.52 11.98
N ILE A 88 12.28 13.23 11.52
CA ILE A 88 11.99 12.31 10.43
C ILE A 88 11.72 13.14 9.16
N GLU A 89 12.09 12.62 7.99
CA GLU A 89 11.95 13.33 6.71
C GLU A 89 10.68 12.87 5.98
N GLN A 90 9.97 13.83 5.39
CA GLN A 90 8.78 13.61 4.55
C GLN A 90 9.03 14.19 3.15
N SER A 91 8.14 13.86 2.21
CA SER A 91 7.94 14.64 0.99
C SER A 91 7.68 16.12 1.31
N LYS A 92 8.03 17.01 0.38
CA LYS A 92 7.69 18.44 0.49
C LYS A 92 6.23 18.63 0.06
N GLY A 93 5.32 18.57 1.02
CA GLY A 93 3.90 18.87 0.82
C GLY A 93 3.48 20.24 1.35
N GLY A 94 2.28 20.68 0.97
CA GLY A 94 1.69 21.93 1.46
C GLY A 94 0.25 22.15 1.00
N LEU A 95 -0.43 23.07 1.69
CA LEU A 95 -1.71 23.62 1.23
C LEU A 95 -1.52 24.37 -0.10
N PRO A 96 -2.52 24.42 -0.98
CA PRO A 96 -2.41 24.98 -2.33
C PRO A 96 -1.98 26.46 -2.32
N ARG A 97 -0.69 26.67 -2.61
CA ARG A 97 -0.12 27.90 -3.14
C ARG A 97 0.58 27.54 -4.43
N VAL A 98 0.50 28.44 -5.43
CA VAL A 98 1.01 28.18 -6.78
C VAL A 98 2.51 27.86 -6.74
N ILE A 99 2.86 26.61 -7.04
CA ILE A 99 4.23 26.11 -7.14
C ILE A 99 4.35 25.41 -8.50
N CYS A 100 5.17 25.97 -9.37
CA CYS A 100 5.32 25.54 -10.76
C CYS A 100 6.34 24.39 -10.90
N CYS A 101 6.13 23.51 -11.89
CA CYS A 101 7.12 22.55 -12.41
C CYS A 101 7.70 21.51 -11.43
N SER A 102 6.85 20.63 -10.89
CA SER A 102 7.25 19.23 -10.59
C SER A 102 6.03 18.29 -10.69
N ALA A 103 6.25 16.98 -10.65
CA ALA A 103 5.14 16.04 -10.47
C ALA A 103 4.63 16.09 -9.02
N PHE A 104 3.31 16.04 -8.84
CA PHE A 104 2.64 16.11 -7.53
C PHE A 104 1.61 15.00 -7.37
N ILE A 105 1.54 14.38 -6.19
CA ILE A 105 0.36 13.62 -5.78
C ILE A 105 -0.64 14.62 -5.23
N CYS A 106 -1.83 14.67 -5.84
CA CYS A 106 -2.96 15.40 -5.29
C CYS A 106 -3.94 14.39 -4.67
N ALA A 107 -4.40 14.66 -3.45
CA ALA A 107 -5.31 13.77 -2.73
C ALA A 107 -6.53 14.56 -2.20
N GLY A 108 -7.73 14.10 -2.58
CA GLY A 108 -9.01 14.60 -2.08
C GLY A 108 -9.98 13.41 -1.93
N GLY A 109 -10.41 13.14 -0.70
CA GLY A 109 -11.21 11.97 -0.37
C GLY A 109 -10.57 10.67 -0.86
N ARG A 110 -11.29 9.92 -1.72
CA ARG A 110 -10.83 8.63 -2.27
C ARG A 110 -10.05 8.72 -3.59
N VAL A 111 -9.79 9.93 -4.12
CA VAL A 111 -9.24 10.11 -5.47
C VAL A 111 -7.83 10.70 -5.40
N MET A 112 -6.84 9.91 -5.80
CA MET A 112 -5.46 10.38 -5.97
C MET A 112 -5.06 10.41 -7.46
N GLU A 113 -4.42 11.50 -7.88
CA GLU A 113 -3.79 11.59 -9.21
C GLU A 113 -2.37 12.14 -9.12
N ILE A 114 -1.46 11.59 -9.94
CA ILE A 114 -0.14 12.18 -10.17
C ILE A 114 -0.26 13.22 -11.30
N VAL A 115 -0.19 14.49 -10.93
CA VAL A 115 -0.28 15.65 -11.81
C VAL A 115 1.12 16.04 -12.29
N TYR A 116 1.26 16.35 -13.59
CA TYR A 116 2.54 16.65 -14.26
C TYR A 116 2.60 18.03 -14.92
N SER A 117 1.50 18.80 -14.92
CA SER A 117 1.46 20.17 -15.47
C SER A 117 0.40 21.02 -14.77
N ASP A 118 0.58 22.34 -14.83
CA ASP A 118 -0.26 23.30 -14.11
C ASP A 118 -1.72 23.29 -14.63
N GLU A 119 -1.94 23.02 -15.92
CA GLU A 119 -3.30 22.88 -16.48
C GLU A 119 -4.03 21.65 -15.92
N LYS A 120 -3.30 20.52 -15.79
CA LYS A 120 -3.85 19.33 -15.14
C LYS A 120 -4.13 19.55 -13.66
N LEU A 121 -3.34 20.37 -12.97
CA LEU A 121 -3.60 20.73 -11.58
C LEU A 121 -4.91 21.49 -11.44
N VAL A 122 -5.18 22.45 -12.34
CA VAL A 122 -6.46 23.17 -12.39
C VAL A 122 -7.61 22.21 -12.65
N THR A 123 -7.55 21.37 -13.69
CA THR A 123 -8.62 20.41 -13.99
C THR A 123 -8.86 19.40 -12.85
N TYR A 124 -7.81 18.92 -12.19
CA TYR A 124 -7.96 18.06 -11.00
C TYR A 124 -8.65 18.82 -9.86
N LEU A 125 -8.21 20.04 -9.52
CA LEU A 125 -8.82 20.84 -8.45
C LEU A 125 -10.28 21.19 -8.73
N GLU A 126 -10.61 21.59 -9.96
CA GLU A 126 -11.98 21.85 -10.41
C GLU A 126 -12.88 20.62 -10.28
N THR A 127 -12.32 19.40 -10.39
CA THR A 127 -13.07 18.14 -10.29
C THR A 127 -13.14 17.64 -8.84
N ALA A 128 -12.02 17.62 -8.12
CA ALA A 128 -11.89 17.03 -6.79
C ALA A 128 -12.64 17.83 -5.71
N VAL A 129 -12.66 19.16 -5.81
CA VAL A 129 -13.39 20.04 -4.87
C VAL A 129 -14.92 19.89 -5.01
N GLN A 130 -15.42 19.25 -6.08
CA GLN A 130 -16.84 18.87 -6.20
C GLN A 130 -17.17 17.53 -5.51
N VAL A 131 -16.17 16.72 -5.16
CA VAL A 131 -16.36 15.38 -4.56
C VAL A 131 -16.40 15.44 -3.04
N ASP A 132 -15.61 16.34 -2.44
CA ASP A 132 -15.59 16.58 -1.00
C ASP A 132 -15.39 18.08 -0.74
N LEU A 133 -16.27 18.66 0.09
CA LEU A 133 -16.31 20.09 0.42
C LEU A 133 -15.74 20.40 1.82
N GLU A 134 -15.55 19.39 2.66
CA GLU A 134 -15.04 19.56 4.04
C GLU A 134 -13.57 19.12 4.15
N CYS A 135 -13.11 18.18 3.31
CA CYS A 135 -11.71 17.79 3.23
C CYS A 135 -10.87 18.71 2.30
N PRO A 136 -9.81 19.36 2.80
CA PRO A 136 -8.93 20.16 1.94
C PRO A 136 -8.07 19.28 1.03
N VAL A 137 -7.98 19.63 -0.26
CA VAL A 137 -7.10 18.93 -1.22
C VAL A 137 -5.64 19.10 -0.80
N LEU A 138 -4.95 17.97 -0.57
CA LEU A 138 -3.53 17.92 -0.25
C LEU A 138 -2.70 17.86 -1.54
N ILE A 139 -1.56 18.55 -1.54
CA ILE A 139 -0.57 18.52 -2.63
C ILE A 139 0.80 18.14 -2.04
N ASP A 140 1.35 17.01 -2.48
CA ASP A 140 2.63 16.48 -2.01
C ASP A 140 3.59 16.22 -3.18
N ARG A 141 4.87 16.62 -3.04
CA ARG A 141 5.88 16.43 -4.10
C ARG A 141 6.11 14.95 -4.38
N TYR A 142 5.87 14.54 -5.63
CA TYR A 142 6.11 13.17 -6.08
C TYR A 142 7.57 12.75 -5.89
N LEU A 143 7.79 11.50 -5.44
CA LEU A 143 9.10 10.90 -5.24
C LEU A 143 9.41 9.95 -6.42
N SER A 144 9.74 10.55 -7.57
CA SER A 144 10.06 9.83 -8.81
C SER A 144 11.15 8.78 -8.60
N ASP A 145 10.92 7.58 -9.15
CA ASP A 145 11.81 6.42 -9.13
C ASP A 145 12.19 5.91 -7.73
N ALA A 146 11.44 6.29 -6.68
CA ALA A 146 11.65 5.76 -5.34
C ALA A 146 11.09 4.35 -5.18
N ILE A 147 11.76 3.51 -4.38
CA ILE A 147 11.28 2.20 -3.93
C ILE A 147 10.36 2.41 -2.74
N GLU A 148 9.18 1.80 -2.72
CA GLU A 148 8.26 1.86 -1.58
C GLU A 148 8.53 0.68 -0.62
N ILE A 149 8.51 0.96 0.69
CA ILE A 149 8.76 0.00 1.76
C ILE A 149 7.58 -0.02 2.72
N GLY A 150 6.80 -1.10 2.70
CA GLY A 150 5.78 -1.40 3.68
C GLY A 150 6.38 -2.02 4.94
N VAL A 151 5.98 -1.55 6.12
CA VAL A 151 6.41 -2.09 7.42
C VAL A 151 5.19 -2.40 8.26
N ASP A 152 5.11 -3.63 8.77
CA ASP A 152 4.14 -4.01 9.80
C ASP A 152 4.90 -4.25 11.11
N ALA A 153 4.51 -3.54 12.16
CA ALA A 153 5.06 -3.68 13.51
C ALA A 153 3.97 -3.92 14.55
N LEU A 154 4.37 -4.55 15.64
CA LEU A 154 3.56 -4.79 16.83
C LEU A 154 4.16 -3.98 17.99
N ALA A 155 3.38 -3.05 18.54
CA ALA A 155 3.80 -2.17 19.63
C ALA A 155 2.95 -2.39 20.89
N HIS A 156 3.52 -2.07 22.04
CA HIS A 156 2.83 -2.04 23.34
C HIS A 156 3.03 -0.67 23.97
N SER A 157 1.99 -0.16 24.64
CA SER A 157 1.98 1.09 25.40
C SER A 157 3.19 1.38 26.31
N TYR A 158 3.93 0.37 26.78
CA TYR A 158 5.21 0.54 27.50
C TYR A 158 6.40 0.90 26.58
N GLY A 159 6.17 1.19 25.30
CA GLY A 159 7.18 1.55 24.32
C GLY A 159 8.02 0.38 23.79
N ASN A 160 7.63 -0.86 24.04
CA ASN A 160 8.24 -2.03 23.39
C ASN A 160 7.64 -2.18 21.98
N VAL A 161 8.50 -2.33 20.97
CA VAL A 161 8.12 -2.42 19.55
C VAL A 161 8.86 -3.58 18.91
N VAL A 162 8.14 -4.47 18.22
CA VAL A 162 8.70 -5.61 17.49
C VAL A 162 8.31 -5.48 16.02
N MET A 163 9.32 -5.52 15.14
CA MET A 163 9.10 -5.56 13.70
C MET A 163 8.50 -6.93 13.33
N GLY A 164 7.31 -6.95 12.73
CA GLY A 164 6.75 -8.15 12.11
C GLY A 164 7.39 -8.39 10.76
N ALA A 165 7.37 -7.37 9.90
CA ALA A 165 8.00 -7.40 8.58
C ALA A 165 8.59 -6.03 8.18
N ILE A 166 9.56 -6.11 7.27
CA ILE A 166 9.91 -5.01 6.36
C ILE A 166 9.77 -5.62 4.96
N MET A 167 8.84 -5.09 4.17
CA MET A 167 8.46 -5.57 2.86
C MET A 167 8.96 -4.56 1.82
N GLU A 168 9.66 -5.02 0.80
CA GLU A 168 10.04 -4.17 -0.33
C GLU A 168 8.92 -4.29 -1.36
N HIS A 169 8.27 -3.18 -1.72
CA HIS A 169 7.33 -3.22 -2.83
C HIS A 169 8.13 -3.49 -4.10
N ILE A 170 7.60 -4.42 -4.87
CA ILE A 170 8.02 -4.72 -6.24
C ILE A 170 7.76 -3.44 -7.07
N GLU A 171 6.67 -2.76 -6.74
CA GLU A 171 6.24 -1.45 -7.23
C GLU A 171 7.02 -0.24 -6.65
N GLN A 172 7.30 0.74 -7.52
CA GLN A 172 7.82 2.06 -7.11
C GLN A 172 6.79 2.84 -6.28
N ALA A 173 7.25 3.77 -5.44
CA ALA A 173 6.39 4.72 -4.76
C ALA A 173 5.66 5.62 -5.77
N GLY A 174 4.38 5.88 -5.52
CA GLY A 174 3.45 6.31 -6.58
C GLY A 174 2.62 5.16 -7.14
N VAL A 175 2.66 4.00 -6.50
CA VAL A 175 1.74 2.89 -6.66
C VAL A 175 0.96 2.78 -5.36
N GLN A 176 -0.36 2.56 -5.39
CA GLN A 176 -1.04 2.30 -4.13
C GLN A 176 -0.63 0.90 -3.66
N CYS A 177 -0.12 0.81 -2.43
CA CYS A 177 0.31 -0.43 -1.76
C CYS A 177 -0.72 -1.59 -1.80
N GLY A 178 -1.98 -1.27 -2.11
CA GLY A 178 -3.05 -2.20 -2.49
C GLY A 178 -2.75 -3.09 -3.70
N ASP A 179 -2.31 -2.49 -4.80
CA ASP A 179 -2.07 -3.18 -6.07
C ASP A 179 -0.62 -3.67 -6.21
N SER A 180 0.27 -3.26 -5.30
CA SER A 180 1.65 -3.75 -5.25
C SER A 180 1.72 -5.24 -4.96
N ALA A 181 2.50 -5.95 -5.78
CA ALA A 181 3.24 -7.09 -5.29
C ALA A 181 4.28 -6.60 -4.26
N CYS A 182 4.59 -7.43 -3.28
CA CYS A 182 5.62 -7.13 -2.30
C CYS A 182 6.50 -8.34 -2.07
N SER A 183 7.78 -8.07 -1.81
CA SER A 183 8.74 -9.07 -1.40
C SER A 183 8.93 -8.98 0.11
N LEU A 184 8.54 -10.07 0.77
CA LEU A 184 8.95 -10.37 2.13
C LEU A 184 9.84 -11.60 2.04
N PRO A 185 11.17 -11.43 2.09
CA PRO A 185 11.88 -10.23 2.56
C PRO A 185 12.36 -9.21 1.48
N THR A 186 13.14 -8.15 1.83
CA THR A 186 13.44 -6.92 1.02
C THR A 186 14.00 -7.00 -0.43
N LYS A 187 15.22 -6.66 -0.91
CA LYS A 187 16.56 -6.26 -0.38
C LYS A 187 17.38 -5.35 -1.30
N THR A 188 16.86 -4.82 -2.40
CA THR A 188 17.56 -3.71 -3.11
C THR A 188 17.89 -2.59 -2.11
N VAL A 189 17.12 -2.53 -1.02
CA VAL A 189 17.37 -1.79 0.20
C VAL A 189 18.01 -2.66 1.31
N PRO A 190 19.35 -2.69 1.45
CA PRO A 190 20.04 -3.12 2.66
C PRO A 190 20.45 -1.94 3.56
N SER A 191 20.76 -0.78 2.96
CA SER A 191 21.41 0.38 3.60
C SER A 191 20.51 1.12 4.59
N CYS A 192 19.26 1.36 4.21
CA CYS A 192 18.33 2.18 5.00
C CYS A 192 17.56 1.40 6.09
N LEU A 193 17.75 0.08 6.20
CA LEU A 193 16.94 -0.79 7.08
C LEU A 193 17.03 -0.40 8.57
N ASP A 194 18.18 0.07 9.04
CA ASP A 194 18.31 0.52 10.44
C ASP A 194 17.80 1.95 10.66
N LYS A 195 17.79 2.80 9.62
CA LYS A 195 17.09 4.10 9.64
C LYS A 195 15.58 3.88 9.73
N ILE A 196 15.03 2.95 8.92
CA ILE A 196 13.64 2.47 8.98
C ILE A 196 13.30 1.98 10.39
N ARG A 197 13.99 0.94 10.90
CA ARG A 197 13.73 0.38 12.25
C ARG A 197 13.74 1.44 13.36
N THR A 198 14.66 2.40 13.27
CA THR A 198 14.76 3.52 14.23
C THR A 198 13.56 4.46 14.12
N TRP A 199 13.14 4.82 12.90
CA TRP A 199 11.97 5.67 12.66
C TRP A 199 10.66 4.99 13.06
N THR A 200 10.46 3.73 12.67
CA THR A 200 9.34 2.87 13.09
C THR A 200 9.19 2.85 14.62
N THR A 201 10.29 2.57 15.33
CA THR A 201 10.32 2.51 16.81
C THR A 201 10.04 3.87 17.47
N LYS A 202 10.54 4.96 16.88
CA LYS A 202 10.27 6.33 17.35
C LYS A 202 8.79 6.71 17.20
N LEU A 203 8.21 6.45 16.02
CA LEU A 203 6.83 6.79 15.68
C LEU A 203 5.83 6.01 16.57
N ALA A 204 6.00 4.69 16.74
CA ALA A 204 5.16 3.90 17.65
C ALA A 204 5.19 4.40 19.09
N LYS A 205 6.36 4.88 19.58
CA LYS A 205 6.50 5.47 20.91
C LYS A 205 5.82 6.84 21.02
N SER A 206 5.95 7.68 19.99
CA SER A 206 5.38 9.03 20.00
C SER A 206 3.87 9.05 19.80
N LEU A 207 3.32 8.04 19.12
CA LEU A 207 1.89 7.80 18.94
C LEU A 207 1.34 6.78 19.96
N ILE A 208 2.10 6.47 21.03
CA ILE A 208 1.69 5.64 22.19
C ILE A 208 0.98 4.33 21.81
N VAL A 209 1.44 3.69 20.73
CA VAL A 209 0.69 2.62 20.05
C VAL A 209 0.67 1.33 20.86
N CYS A 210 -0.50 0.69 20.87
CA CYS A 210 -0.74 -0.58 21.55
C CYS A 210 -1.56 -1.51 20.65
N GLY A 211 -0.91 -2.52 20.07
CA GLY A 211 -1.46 -3.34 18.99
C GLY A 211 -0.62 -3.23 17.71
N LEU A 212 -1.28 -3.42 16.56
CA LEU A 212 -0.65 -3.38 15.25
C LEU A 212 -0.54 -1.95 14.70
N MET A 213 0.48 -1.73 13.90
CA MET A 213 0.74 -0.47 13.20
C MET A 213 1.49 -0.73 11.90
N ASN A 214 1.04 -0.07 10.84
CA ASN A 214 1.64 -0.10 9.52
C ASN A 214 2.28 1.27 9.19
N TYR A 215 3.32 1.23 8.36
CA TYR A 215 4.06 2.40 7.93
C TYR A 215 4.44 2.21 6.47
N GLN A 216 4.42 3.29 5.69
CA GLN A 216 4.93 3.30 4.33
C GLN A 216 6.05 4.34 4.22
N TYR A 217 7.19 3.88 3.71
CA TYR A 217 8.35 4.71 3.43
C TYR A 217 8.68 4.68 1.94
N ALA A 218 9.32 5.74 1.44
CA ALA A 218 9.89 5.78 0.10
C ALA A 218 11.41 5.99 0.17
N ILE A 219 12.16 5.33 -0.71
CA ILE A 219 13.62 5.46 -0.80
C ILE A 219 13.98 5.86 -2.22
N THR A 220 14.49 7.07 -2.41
CA THR A 220 14.88 7.58 -3.73
C THR A 220 16.12 6.86 -4.29
N PRO A 221 16.40 6.98 -5.61
CA PRO A 221 17.64 6.46 -6.21
C PRO A 221 18.94 7.03 -5.61
N SER A 222 18.87 8.16 -4.90
CA SER A 222 19.98 8.74 -4.12
C SER A 222 20.21 8.06 -2.76
N GLY A 223 19.29 7.19 -2.32
CA GLY A 223 19.30 6.52 -1.01
C GLY A 223 18.59 7.29 0.11
N ASP A 224 17.92 8.41 -0.20
CA ASP A 224 17.22 9.23 0.80
C ASP A 224 15.90 8.56 1.20
N LEU A 225 15.76 8.25 2.48
CA LEU A 225 14.56 7.66 3.08
C LEU A 225 13.59 8.77 3.51
N TYR A 226 12.35 8.69 3.02
CA TYR A 226 11.21 9.52 3.39
C TYR A 226 10.08 8.68 4.00
N LEU A 227 9.31 9.27 4.92
CA LEU A 227 8.04 8.74 5.40
C LEU A 227 6.90 9.24 4.50
N LEU A 228 5.98 8.36 4.13
CA LEU A 228 4.76 8.68 3.38
C LEU A 228 3.57 8.84 4.34
N GLU A 229 3.15 7.73 4.93
CA GLU A 229 2.00 7.59 5.84
C GLU A 229 2.26 6.57 6.95
N VAL A 230 1.41 6.61 7.97
CA VAL A 230 1.46 5.79 9.18
C VAL A 230 0.04 5.46 9.61
N ASN A 231 -0.27 4.17 9.70
CA ASN A 231 -1.60 3.66 9.99
C ASN A 231 -1.55 2.92 11.33
N PRO A 232 -2.01 3.51 12.46
CA PRO A 232 -1.90 2.95 13.82
C PRO A 232 -2.92 1.85 14.14
N HIS A 233 -3.24 1.03 13.14
CA HIS A 233 -4.15 -0.10 13.19
C HIS A 233 -3.60 -1.29 12.36
N ALA A 234 -4.35 -2.38 12.29
CA ALA A 234 -4.00 -3.51 11.42
C ALA A 234 -4.10 -3.13 9.94
N SER A 235 -3.10 -3.51 9.15
CA SER A 235 -3.05 -3.36 7.69
C SER A 235 -3.53 -4.63 6.97
N ARG A 236 -3.82 -4.48 5.67
CA ARG A 236 -4.16 -5.59 4.77
C ARG A 236 -3.06 -6.67 4.68
N THR A 237 -1.80 -6.31 4.93
CA THR A 237 -0.62 -7.17 4.80
C THR A 237 -0.37 -8.09 6.01
N VAL A 238 -1.00 -7.82 7.16
CA VAL A 238 -0.85 -8.62 8.39
C VAL A 238 -1.05 -10.13 8.18
N PRO A 239 -2.03 -10.63 7.39
CA PRO A 239 -2.19 -12.06 7.11
C PRO A 239 -1.04 -12.64 6.30
N PHE A 240 -0.60 -11.96 5.23
CA PHE A 240 0.56 -12.35 4.41
C PHE A 240 1.83 -12.42 5.26
N VAL A 241 2.12 -11.38 6.04
CA VAL A 241 3.25 -11.34 6.98
C VAL A 241 3.16 -12.49 7.98
N SER A 242 2.00 -12.70 8.60
CA SER A 242 1.80 -13.77 9.59
C SER A 242 2.05 -15.16 9.01
N LYS A 243 1.69 -15.39 7.73
CA LYS A 243 1.96 -16.65 7.01
C LYS A 243 3.45 -16.78 6.65
N ALA A 244 4.08 -15.71 6.20
CA ALA A 244 5.49 -15.71 5.80
C ALA A 244 6.45 -15.95 6.97
N ILE A 245 6.21 -15.32 8.13
CA ILE A 245 7.08 -15.42 9.31
C ILE A 245 6.68 -16.55 10.26
N GLY A 246 5.52 -17.19 10.05
CA GLY A 246 4.99 -18.28 10.88
C GLY A 246 4.36 -17.84 12.22
N HIS A 247 4.28 -16.54 12.51
CA HIS A 247 3.74 -16.00 13.75
C HIS A 247 2.39 -15.29 13.54
N PRO A 248 1.34 -15.58 14.35
CA PRO A 248 0.01 -15.01 14.18
C PRO A 248 -0.08 -13.57 14.75
N LEU A 249 0.40 -12.58 13.99
CA LEU A 249 0.52 -11.19 14.46
C LEU A 249 -0.79 -10.60 14.99
N ALA A 250 -1.93 -10.88 14.34
CA ALA A 250 -3.24 -10.42 14.81
C ALA A 250 -3.64 -10.99 16.18
N LYS A 251 -3.22 -12.23 16.50
CA LYS A 251 -3.44 -12.85 17.82
C LYS A 251 -2.51 -12.26 18.87
N TYR A 252 -1.26 -11.95 18.51
CA TYR A 252 -0.36 -11.23 19.41
C TYR A 252 -0.87 -9.81 19.68
N ALA A 253 -1.43 -9.15 18.67
CA ALA A 253 -2.05 -7.83 18.79
C ALA A 253 -3.23 -7.84 19.76
N SER A 254 -4.21 -8.75 19.61
CA SER A 254 -5.35 -8.79 20.55
C SER A 254 -4.92 -9.10 21.99
N LEU A 255 -3.90 -9.95 22.19
CA LEU A 255 -3.34 -10.21 23.52
C LEU A 255 -2.64 -8.97 24.11
N VAL A 256 -1.86 -8.22 23.31
CA VAL A 256 -1.25 -6.95 23.76
C VAL A 256 -2.32 -5.89 24.06
N MET A 257 -3.35 -5.77 23.23
CA MET A 257 -4.47 -4.85 23.45
C MET A 257 -5.28 -5.20 24.72
N SER A 258 -5.36 -6.48 25.10
CA SER A 258 -5.89 -6.93 26.40
C SER A 258 -4.93 -6.75 27.60
N GLY A 259 -3.70 -6.26 27.36
CA GLY A 259 -2.72 -5.94 28.41
C GLY A 259 -1.63 -6.99 28.69
N LYS A 260 -1.43 -8.01 27.83
CA LYS A 260 -0.26 -8.89 27.93
C LYS A 260 1.00 -8.21 27.40
N SER A 261 2.15 -8.44 28.05
CA SER A 261 3.41 -7.90 27.55
C SER A 261 3.90 -8.67 26.31
N LEU A 262 4.75 -8.02 25.51
CA LEU A 262 5.42 -8.67 24.37
C LEU A 262 6.40 -9.77 24.80
N TYR A 263 6.88 -9.75 26.05
CA TYR A 263 7.73 -10.81 26.61
C TYR A 263 6.90 -12.08 26.90
N ASP A 264 5.64 -11.94 27.34
CA ASP A 264 4.72 -13.06 27.61
C ASP A 264 4.28 -13.81 26.33
N LEU A 265 4.70 -13.35 25.16
CA LEU A 265 4.40 -13.91 23.84
C LEU A 265 5.64 -14.51 23.16
N GLU A 266 6.82 -14.43 23.79
CA GLU A 266 8.15 -14.89 23.32
C GLU A 266 8.62 -14.29 21.97
N PHE A 267 7.82 -13.42 21.35
CA PHE A 267 8.01 -12.88 20.00
C PHE A 267 9.06 -11.75 19.97
N THR A 268 10.33 -12.10 19.74
CA THR A 268 11.46 -11.15 19.85
C THR A 268 12.42 -11.16 18.65
N ARG A 269 12.34 -10.11 17.82
CA ARG A 269 13.28 -9.69 16.73
C ARG A 269 13.60 -10.72 15.62
N HIS A 270 13.00 -10.54 14.43
CA HIS A 270 13.36 -11.26 13.19
C HIS A 270 14.23 -10.40 12.22
N LYS A 271 14.83 -11.02 11.18
CA LYS A 271 15.73 -10.41 10.17
C LYS A 271 15.46 -10.97 8.75
N PHE A 272 15.57 -10.16 7.68
CA PHE A 272 14.96 -10.44 6.36
C PHE A 272 15.62 -9.68 5.14
N GLN A 273 15.94 -10.32 3.96
CA GLN A 273 16.29 -9.69 2.62
C GLN A 273 15.92 -10.38 1.20
N GLY A 274 15.08 -9.80 0.27
CA GLY A 274 15.03 -9.89 -1.26
C GLY A 274 13.72 -10.33 -2.04
N CYS A 275 13.17 -9.80 -3.19
CA CYS A 275 13.28 -8.68 -4.23
C CYS A 275 12.08 -8.75 -5.29
N ASP A 276 11.73 -7.95 -6.36
CA ASP A 276 11.90 -6.55 -6.93
C ASP A 276 11.01 -6.28 -8.27
N VAL A 277 10.57 -5.04 -8.68
CA VAL A 277 9.94 -4.48 -10.00
C VAL A 277 8.46 -4.85 -10.51
N LEU A 278 7.39 -4.04 -10.85
CA LEU A 278 6.95 -2.58 -10.94
C LEU A 278 5.41 -2.29 -11.38
N LEU A 279 4.76 -1.12 -11.00
CA LEU A 279 3.43 -0.45 -11.39
C LEU A 279 2.10 -0.70 -10.55
N CYS A 280 1.10 0.19 -10.22
CA CYS A 280 0.51 1.49 -10.73
C CYS A 280 -0.38 2.29 -9.64
N PRO A 281 -0.71 3.63 -9.69
CA PRO A 281 -1.10 4.51 -8.53
C PRO A 281 -2.40 4.36 -7.69
N GLU A 282 -3.39 3.57 -8.06
CA GLU A 282 -4.73 3.57 -7.42
C GLU A 282 -5.21 2.12 -7.25
N MET A 283 -5.62 1.73 -6.05
CA MET A 283 -5.96 0.34 -5.73
C MET A 283 -7.23 -0.10 -6.45
N ARG A 284 -7.07 -1.02 -7.40
CA ARG A 284 -8.14 -1.61 -8.23
C ARG A 284 -8.15 -3.14 -8.13
N SER A 285 -7.21 -3.73 -7.41
CA SER A 285 -7.21 -5.15 -7.03
C SER A 285 -8.39 -5.52 -6.13
N THR A 286 -8.83 -6.77 -6.23
CA THR A 286 -9.95 -7.34 -5.45
C THR A 286 -9.52 -8.51 -4.57
N GLY A 287 -8.23 -8.84 -4.55
CA GLY A 287 -7.65 -9.96 -3.82
C GLY A 287 -6.17 -10.14 -4.13
N GLU A 288 -5.49 -10.98 -3.35
CA GLU A 288 -4.04 -11.20 -3.39
C GLU A 288 -3.69 -12.70 -3.39
N VAL A 289 -2.46 -13.03 -3.80
CA VAL A 289 -1.93 -14.40 -3.81
C VAL A 289 -0.49 -14.44 -3.29
N MET A 290 -0.10 -15.55 -2.68
CA MET A 290 1.22 -15.72 -2.07
C MET A 290 2.05 -16.79 -2.80
N GLY A 291 3.18 -16.37 -3.38
CA GLY A 291 4.21 -17.28 -3.88
C GLY A 291 5.26 -17.57 -2.80
N ILE A 292 5.60 -18.85 -2.59
CA ILE A 292 6.62 -19.26 -1.61
C ILE A 292 7.67 -20.14 -2.31
N ASP A 293 8.93 -19.75 -2.19
CA ASP A 293 10.11 -20.50 -2.59
C ASP A 293 11.35 -20.03 -1.81
N TYR A 294 12.47 -20.75 -1.92
CA TYR A 294 13.79 -20.29 -1.48
C TYR A 294 14.40 -19.28 -2.48
N GLU A 295 14.08 -19.40 -3.77
CA GLU A 295 14.55 -18.49 -4.82
C GLU A 295 13.49 -17.42 -5.15
N ALA A 296 13.81 -16.14 -4.93
CA ALA A 296 12.89 -15.03 -5.16
C ALA A 296 12.26 -14.99 -6.58
N PRO A 297 12.99 -15.26 -7.68
CA PRO A 297 12.38 -15.35 -9.01
C PRO A 297 11.34 -16.48 -9.13
N VAL A 298 11.53 -17.60 -8.43
CA VAL A 298 10.60 -18.74 -8.42
C VAL A 298 9.38 -18.44 -7.54
N ALA A 299 9.58 -17.79 -6.39
CA ALA A 299 8.49 -17.29 -5.56
C ALA A 299 7.62 -16.27 -6.32
N PHE A 300 8.24 -15.32 -7.02
CA PHE A 300 7.55 -14.34 -7.86
C PHE A 300 6.81 -14.99 -9.04
N ALA A 301 7.45 -15.93 -9.75
CA ALA A 301 6.79 -16.69 -10.82
C ALA A 301 5.57 -17.48 -10.32
N LYS A 302 5.66 -18.11 -9.14
CA LYS A 302 4.51 -18.77 -8.47
C LYS A 302 3.37 -17.79 -8.19
N ALA A 303 3.68 -16.58 -7.69
CA ALA A 303 2.67 -15.55 -7.46
C ALA A 303 2.01 -15.08 -8.77
N GLN A 304 2.79 -14.79 -9.81
CA GLN A 304 2.26 -14.40 -11.13
C GLN A 304 1.35 -15.49 -11.72
N ILE A 305 1.78 -16.76 -11.69
CA ILE A 305 0.95 -17.89 -12.15
C ILE A 305 -0.35 -17.98 -11.34
N ALA A 306 -0.30 -17.77 -10.03
CA ALA A 306 -1.49 -17.80 -9.16
C ALA A 306 -2.46 -16.64 -9.42
N THR A 307 -2.00 -15.46 -9.86
CA THR A 307 -2.89 -14.39 -10.36
C THR A 307 -3.53 -14.69 -11.72
N GLY A 308 -3.18 -15.82 -12.35
CA GLY A 308 -3.60 -16.16 -13.71
C GLY A 308 -2.84 -15.40 -14.82
N GLN A 309 -1.86 -14.56 -14.48
CA GLN A 309 -1.03 -13.89 -15.47
C GLN A 309 -0.08 -14.88 -16.15
N ARG A 310 -0.05 -14.82 -17.50
CA ARG A 310 0.78 -15.66 -18.38
C ARG A 310 1.91 -14.89 -19.07
N TYR A 311 2.17 -13.65 -18.64
CA TYR A 311 2.94 -12.68 -19.42
C TYR A 311 3.94 -11.91 -18.53
N LEU A 312 5.21 -11.91 -18.91
CA LEU A 312 6.27 -11.12 -18.27
C LEU A 312 6.32 -9.69 -18.87
N PHE A 313 7.06 -8.76 -18.25
CA PHE A 313 7.11 -7.34 -18.66
C PHE A 313 8.52 -6.82 -19.04
N LEU A 314 8.49 -5.68 -19.75
CA LEU A 314 9.50 -4.62 -19.89
C LEU A 314 10.76 -4.75 -20.77
N ALA A 315 11.17 -3.61 -21.34
CA ALA A 315 12.14 -3.49 -22.42
C ALA A 315 13.62 -3.55 -21.99
N THR A 316 13.95 -3.22 -20.73
CA THR A 316 15.30 -3.45 -20.16
C THR A 316 15.66 -4.94 -20.11
N ILE A 317 14.65 -5.81 -20.05
CA ILE A 317 14.78 -7.27 -20.05
C ILE A 317 14.96 -7.82 -21.49
N ALA A 318 14.97 -6.96 -22.52
CA ALA A 318 15.13 -7.38 -23.92
C ALA A 318 16.32 -8.33 -24.17
N ARG A 319 17.50 -8.04 -23.61
CA ARG A 319 18.68 -8.91 -23.71
C ARG A 319 18.42 -10.31 -23.12
N ALA A 320 17.68 -10.40 -22.02
CA ALA A 320 17.29 -11.68 -21.39
C ALA A 320 16.18 -12.40 -22.18
N PHE A 321 15.17 -11.71 -22.70
CA PHE A 321 14.16 -12.29 -23.58
C PHE A 321 14.78 -12.88 -24.86
N ILE A 322 15.74 -12.18 -25.47
CA ILE A 322 16.51 -12.68 -26.62
C ILE A 322 17.33 -13.92 -26.24
N SER A 323 17.94 -13.95 -25.05
CA SER A 323 18.67 -15.15 -24.57
C SER A 323 17.75 -16.36 -24.34
N LEU A 324 16.46 -16.12 -24.04
CA LEU A 324 15.39 -17.12 -23.97
C LEU A 324 14.75 -17.41 -25.34
N SER A 325 15.32 -16.91 -26.44
CA SER A 325 14.81 -17.01 -27.83
C SER A 325 13.38 -16.45 -28.05
N ILE A 326 12.95 -15.52 -27.21
CA ILE A 326 11.67 -14.82 -27.34
C ILE A 326 11.83 -13.67 -28.35
N ARG A 327 10.99 -13.66 -29.41
CA ARG A 327 10.94 -12.56 -30.39
C ARG A 327 10.33 -11.31 -29.75
N ILE A 328 11.00 -10.17 -29.91
CA ILE A 328 10.54 -8.88 -29.41
C ILE A 328 9.85 -8.12 -30.54
N LEU A 329 8.59 -7.74 -30.34
CA LEU A 329 7.88 -6.77 -31.16
C LEU A 329 7.82 -5.43 -30.42
N SER A 330 8.01 -4.31 -31.11
CA SER A 330 7.98 -2.99 -30.46
C SER A 330 7.55 -1.85 -31.38
N THR A 331 7.01 -0.79 -30.80
CA THR A 331 6.60 0.42 -31.54
C THR A 331 7.82 1.27 -31.88
N SER A 332 7.66 2.15 -32.88
CA SER A 332 8.73 2.92 -33.54
C SER A 332 9.84 3.47 -32.62
N GLY A 333 9.48 4.20 -31.56
CA GLY A 333 10.46 4.81 -30.64
C GLY A 333 11.25 3.80 -29.81
N THR A 334 10.60 2.75 -29.29
CA THR A 334 11.28 1.71 -28.50
C THR A 334 12.10 0.79 -29.39
N ALA A 335 11.61 0.47 -30.59
CA ALA A 335 12.37 -0.29 -31.59
C ALA A 335 13.67 0.44 -31.99
N GLN A 336 13.62 1.75 -32.23
CA GLN A 336 14.81 2.55 -32.55
C GLN A 336 15.87 2.49 -31.43
N MET A 337 15.47 2.52 -30.15
CA MET A 337 16.41 2.37 -29.03
C MET A 337 17.04 0.97 -28.97
N LEU A 338 16.24 -0.08 -29.21
CA LEU A 338 16.72 -1.46 -29.23
C LEU A 338 17.67 -1.73 -30.41
N GLU A 339 17.39 -1.16 -31.58
CA GLU A 339 18.27 -1.22 -32.76
C GLU A 339 19.61 -0.52 -32.52
N LEU A 340 19.62 0.64 -31.86
CA LEU A 340 20.85 1.35 -31.46
C LEU A 340 21.69 0.54 -30.45
N GLU A 341 21.03 -0.21 -29.56
CA GLU A 341 21.65 -1.16 -28.62
C GLU A 341 22.12 -2.48 -29.29
N GLY A 342 21.92 -2.64 -30.61
CA GLY A 342 22.29 -3.81 -31.39
C GLY A 342 21.37 -5.02 -31.20
N LEU A 343 20.12 -4.80 -30.76
CA LEU A 343 19.19 -5.87 -30.39
C LEU A 343 18.17 -6.17 -31.49
N PRO A 344 17.94 -7.46 -31.85
CA PRO A 344 16.90 -7.84 -32.79
C PRO A 344 15.50 -7.50 -32.24
N VAL A 345 14.79 -6.63 -32.97
CA VAL A 345 13.42 -6.21 -32.70
C VAL A 345 12.64 -6.13 -34.00
N GLU A 346 11.36 -6.48 -33.95
CA GLU A 346 10.42 -6.39 -35.06
C GLU A 346 9.51 -5.17 -34.83
N ARG A 347 9.53 -4.22 -35.78
CA ARG A 347 8.73 -2.99 -35.69
C ARG A 347 7.25 -3.31 -35.92
N VAL A 348 6.38 -2.84 -35.02
CA VAL A 348 4.92 -2.89 -35.16
C VAL A 348 4.32 -1.49 -35.06
N LEU A 349 3.30 -1.20 -35.88
CA LEU A 349 2.62 0.08 -35.90
C LEU A 349 1.74 0.27 -34.65
N LYS A 350 1.61 1.50 -34.16
CA LYS A 350 0.50 1.86 -33.25
C LYS A 350 -0.83 1.78 -34.01
N MET A 351 -1.95 1.69 -33.30
CA MET A 351 -3.27 1.60 -33.95
C MET A 351 -3.68 2.85 -34.75
N GLN A 352 -2.96 3.96 -34.57
CA GLN A 352 -3.12 5.21 -35.33
C GLN A 352 -2.21 5.27 -36.59
N GLU A 353 -1.24 4.37 -36.71
CA GLU A 353 -0.14 4.46 -37.70
C GLU A 353 -0.35 3.56 -38.94
N GLY A 354 -1.37 2.69 -38.96
CA GLY A 354 -1.72 1.84 -40.10
C GLY A 354 -2.04 0.39 -39.70
N GLN A 355 -1.90 -0.56 -40.64
CA GLN A 355 -1.95 -1.99 -40.37
C GLN A 355 -0.81 -2.75 -41.07
N PRO A 356 -0.32 -3.88 -40.51
CA PRO A 356 -0.73 -4.46 -39.23
C PRO A 356 -0.20 -3.67 -38.03
N HIS A 357 -1.07 -3.43 -37.06
CA HIS A 357 -0.77 -2.69 -35.83
C HIS A 357 -0.77 -3.59 -34.59
N ALA A 358 -0.25 -3.09 -33.46
CA ALA A 358 -0.14 -3.84 -32.21
C ALA A 358 -1.47 -4.48 -31.75
N GLY A 359 -2.62 -3.86 -32.06
CA GLY A 359 -3.94 -4.42 -31.80
C GLY A 359 -4.22 -5.74 -32.54
N ASP A 360 -3.70 -5.93 -33.75
CA ASP A 360 -3.88 -7.16 -34.56
C ASP A 360 -3.04 -8.34 -34.06
N MET A 361 -2.08 -8.03 -33.18
CA MET A 361 -1.12 -8.95 -32.58
C MET A 361 -1.52 -9.35 -31.14
N LEU A 362 -2.39 -8.59 -30.47
CA LEU A 362 -2.92 -8.90 -29.12
C LEU A 362 -3.52 -10.30 -29.01
N SER A 363 -4.11 -10.82 -30.09
CA SER A 363 -4.72 -12.16 -30.16
C SER A 363 -3.77 -13.28 -30.61
N LYS A 364 -2.52 -12.95 -30.95
CA LYS A 364 -1.56 -13.88 -31.59
C LYS A 364 -0.26 -14.05 -30.81
N VAL A 365 0.17 -13.04 -30.06
CA VAL A 365 1.43 -13.05 -29.30
C VAL A 365 1.25 -12.42 -27.90
N PRO A 366 2.06 -12.83 -26.91
CA PRO A 366 2.07 -12.20 -25.59
C PRO A 366 2.58 -10.75 -25.68
N ILE A 367 1.69 -9.76 -25.56
CA ILE A 367 2.06 -8.34 -25.64
C ILE A 367 2.40 -7.74 -24.26
N ILE A 368 3.58 -7.10 -24.26
CA ILE A 368 4.16 -6.25 -23.23
C ILE A 368 3.93 -4.78 -23.63
N ALA A 369 3.50 -3.94 -22.69
CA ALA A 369 3.40 -2.49 -22.92
C ALA A 369 3.61 -1.71 -21.62
N THR A 370 4.53 -0.74 -21.65
CA THR A 370 4.65 0.32 -20.63
C THR A 370 4.32 1.67 -21.23
N VAL A 371 3.81 2.55 -20.35
CA VAL A 371 3.17 3.80 -20.72
C VAL A 371 3.59 4.85 -19.69
N ALA A 372 4.27 5.91 -20.12
CA ALA A 372 4.76 6.98 -19.25
C ALA A 372 4.34 8.36 -19.79
N GLY A 373 3.84 9.23 -18.91
CA GLY A 373 3.35 10.57 -19.26
C GLY A 373 1.88 10.62 -19.73
N ALA A 374 1.25 11.77 -19.55
CA ALA A 374 -0.19 11.97 -19.72
C ALA A 374 -0.72 11.69 -21.15
N LEU A 375 0.05 12.05 -22.18
CA LEU A 375 -0.29 11.76 -23.58
C LEU A 375 -0.23 10.26 -23.90
N ALA A 376 0.66 9.51 -23.24
CA ALA A 376 0.77 8.08 -23.43
C ALA A 376 -0.34 7.31 -22.69
N THR A 377 -0.82 7.80 -21.53
CA THR A 377 -1.94 7.17 -20.79
C THR A 377 -3.27 7.15 -21.56
N ALA A 378 -3.38 7.88 -22.67
CA ALA A 378 -4.51 7.80 -23.59
C ALA A 378 -4.40 6.66 -24.63
N ASP A 379 -3.28 5.92 -24.71
CA ASP A 379 -3.07 4.89 -25.73
C ASP A 379 -4.09 3.73 -25.59
N PRO A 380 -4.93 3.50 -26.62
CA PRO A 380 -6.03 2.52 -26.56
C PRO A 380 -5.57 1.05 -26.43
N ILE A 381 -4.28 0.73 -26.63
CA ILE A 381 -3.76 -0.65 -26.48
C ILE A 381 -4.06 -1.22 -25.08
N ARG A 382 -3.95 -0.41 -24.00
CA ARG A 382 -4.23 -0.89 -22.62
C ARG A 382 -5.73 -1.16 -22.40
N ARG A 383 -6.62 -0.43 -23.08
CA ARG A 383 -8.09 -0.62 -22.99
C ARG A 383 -8.55 -1.91 -23.69
N MET A 384 -7.96 -2.25 -24.84
CA MET A 384 -8.32 -3.49 -25.56
C MET A 384 -8.03 -4.76 -24.74
N LYS A 385 -6.92 -4.81 -24.00
CA LYS A 385 -6.56 -5.98 -23.17
C LYS A 385 -7.52 -6.21 -22.00
N LEU A 386 -8.13 -5.14 -21.46
CA LEU A 386 -9.14 -5.23 -20.38
C LEU A 386 -10.52 -5.66 -20.90
N ASN A 387 -10.89 -5.22 -22.12
CA ASN A 387 -12.20 -5.51 -22.71
C ASN A 387 -12.23 -6.78 -23.59
N GLY A 388 -11.14 -7.57 -23.62
CA GLY A 388 -10.78 -8.37 -24.80
C GLY A 388 -10.26 -9.78 -24.57
N VAL A 389 -10.68 -10.50 -23.52
CA VAL A 389 -10.74 -11.98 -23.54
C VAL A 389 -12.02 -12.44 -22.84
N ARG A 390 -12.81 -13.24 -23.56
CA ARG A 390 -13.81 -14.19 -23.04
C ARG A 390 -13.51 -15.56 -23.64
#